data_AF-A0A7Y3PXI8-F1
#
_entry.id   AF-A0A7Y3PXI8-F1
#
_cell.length_a   1.000
_cell.length_b   1.000
_cell.length_c   1.000
_cell.angle_alpha   90.00
_cell.angle_beta   90.00
_cell.angle_gamma   90.00
#
_symmetry.space_group_name_H-M   'P 1'
#
loop_
_entity.id
_entity.type
_entity.pdbx_description
1 polymer ?
#
loop_
_entity_poly.entity_id
_entity_poly.type
_entity_poly.pdbx_seq_one_letter_code
_entity_poly.pdbx_strand_id
1 'polypeptide(L)'
;MTGDASSLLVEPLVGWPRKAQAGQSYLVTVDLNGPTGDEDWPYEEEEFDFGVALDGAPHFVCEALSEPSVVLHRFGGTYGPARFVVTADRTPGPGTIWLTITNRWGVPVRTVELPSEIVVETVPAGPGQIVVPSANGRPAALSGATRPGT
;
A
#
# COMPACT_ATOMS: atom_id res chain seq x y z
N MET A 1 0.64 -32.25 28.60
CA MET A 1 1.82 -31.36 28.46
C MET A 1 1.27 -29.97 28.24
N THR A 2 1.34 -29.14 29.27
CA THR A 2 1.07 -27.70 29.20
C THR A 2 2.21 -27.07 28.42
N GLY A 3 2.00 -26.87 27.11
CA GLY A 3 2.87 -26.01 26.31
C GLY A 3 2.75 -24.60 26.88
N ASP A 4 3.87 -24.08 27.37
CA ASP A 4 3.93 -22.74 27.94
C ASP A 4 3.44 -21.75 26.87
N ALA A 5 2.44 -20.95 27.25
CA ALA A 5 1.71 -20.05 26.34
C ALA A 5 2.50 -18.76 26.05
N SER A 6 3.79 -18.90 25.77
CA SER A 6 4.68 -17.81 25.41
C SER A 6 4.36 -17.38 23.98
N SER A 7 3.49 -16.38 23.88
CA SER A 7 3.13 -15.76 22.60
C SER A 7 4.35 -14.98 22.12
N LEU A 8 5.08 -15.50 21.12
CA LEU A 8 6.14 -14.72 20.48
C LEU A 8 5.52 -13.41 19.97
N LEU A 9 6.04 -12.28 20.44
CA LEU A 9 5.65 -10.98 19.91
C LEU A 9 6.31 -10.81 18.53
N VAL A 10 5.57 -11.17 17.47
CA VAL A 10 6.01 -10.91 16.09
C VAL A 10 5.75 -9.44 15.74
N GLU A 11 6.81 -8.67 15.54
CA GLU A 11 6.70 -7.30 15.05
C GLU A 11 6.93 -7.26 13.52
N PRO A 12 5.91 -6.98 12.70
CA PRO A 12 6.05 -6.84 11.27
C PRO A 12 6.88 -5.63 10.87
N LEU A 13 7.80 -5.88 9.95
CA LEU A 13 8.51 -4.88 9.18
C LEU A 13 7.85 -4.80 7.80
N VAL A 14 7.05 -3.77 7.57
CA VAL A 14 6.28 -3.63 6.32
C VAL A 14 6.82 -2.46 5.50
N GLY A 15 7.07 -2.72 4.22
CA GLY A 15 7.27 -1.69 3.20
C GLY A 15 5.99 -1.53 2.38
N TRP A 16 5.30 -0.40 2.51
CA TRP A 16 4.07 -0.12 1.77
C TRP A 16 3.99 1.35 1.34
N PRO A 17 3.22 1.68 0.27
CA PRO A 17 3.04 3.06 -0.13
C PRO A 17 2.21 3.81 0.91
N ARG A 18 2.75 4.90 1.48
CA ARG A 18 1.95 5.86 2.28
C ARG A 18 1.14 6.80 1.40
N LYS A 19 1.62 7.00 0.16
CA LYS A 19 0.95 7.73 -0.90
C LYS A 19 1.04 6.90 -2.17
N ALA A 20 -0.11 6.49 -2.68
CA ALA A 20 -0.25 5.74 -3.91
C ALA A 20 -0.87 6.65 -4.98
N GLN A 21 -0.37 6.56 -6.21
CA GLN A 21 -1.01 7.22 -7.34
C GLN A 21 -2.19 6.39 -7.80
N ALA A 22 -3.29 7.07 -8.13
CA ALA A 22 -4.52 6.47 -8.64
C ALA A 22 -4.22 5.51 -9.81
N GLY A 23 -4.65 4.25 -9.70
CA GLY A 23 -4.49 3.23 -10.73
C GLY A 23 -3.07 2.64 -10.88
N GLN A 24 -2.12 2.98 -10.01
CA GLN A 24 -0.76 2.44 -10.05
C GLN A 24 -0.59 1.22 -9.13
N SER A 25 0.40 0.38 -9.45
CA SER A 25 0.75 -0.82 -8.69
C SER A 25 2.08 -0.63 -7.95
N TYR A 26 2.14 -1.18 -6.75
CA TYR A 26 3.28 -1.07 -5.84
C TYR A 26 3.70 -2.45 -5.35
N LEU A 27 5.01 -2.65 -5.17
CA LEU A 27 5.52 -3.79 -4.43
C LEU A 27 5.36 -3.51 -2.93
N VAL A 28 4.61 -4.36 -2.25
CA VAL A 28 4.53 -4.38 -0.79
C VAL A 28 5.30 -5.58 -0.28
N THR A 29 6.16 -5.34 0.71
CA THR A 29 6.95 -6.39 1.37
C THR A 29 6.56 -6.47 2.82
N VAL A 30 6.32 -7.68 3.32
CA VAL A 30 6.04 -7.96 4.73
C VAL A 30 7.12 -8.91 5.23
N ASP A 31 7.91 -8.43 6.18
CA ASP A 31 8.89 -9.22 6.92
C ASP A 31 8.54 -9.19 8.42
N LEU A 32 9.25 -9.97 9.22
CA LEU A 32 9.07 -10.02 10.67
C LEU A 32 10.39 -9.74 11.37
N ASN A 33 10.36 -8.90 12.41
CA ASN A 33 11.42 -8.87 13.39
C ASN A 33 11.22 -10.06 14.33
N GLY A 34 12.28 -10.86 14.45
CA GLY A 34 12.32 -11.90 15.47
C GLY A 34 12.57 -11.34 16.87
N PRO A 35 12.50 -12.22 17.88
CA PRO A 35 12.90 -11.87 19.24
C PRO A 35 14.34 -11.32 19.23
N THR A 36 14.56 -10.19 19.90
CA THR A 36 15.90 -9.59 20.04
C THR A 36 16.46 -9.91 21.42
N GLY A 37 17.59 -10.63 21.49
CA GLY A 37 18.31 -10.88 22.74
C GLY A 37 18.04 -12.26 23.35
N ASP A 38 17.87 -12.31 24.68
CA ASP A 38 17.67 -13.52 25.49
C ASP A 38 16.20 -13.97 25.58
N GLU A 39 15.33 -13.52 24.67
CA GLU A 39 13.95 -14.01 24.62
C GLU A 39 13.95 -15.49 24.23
N ASP A 40 13.42 -16.34 25.11
CA ASP A 40 13.34 -17.77 24.87
C ASP A 40 12.44 -18.03 23.66
N TRP A 41 13.04 -18.60 22.61
CA TRP A 41 12.34 -19.07 21.44
C TRP A 41 11.28 -20.11 21.84
N PRO A 42 9.97 -19.86 21.61
CA PRO A 42 8.91 -20.64 22.23
C PRO A 42 8.53 -21.90 21.45
N TYR A 43 9.17 -22.15 20.32
CA TYR A 43 8.88 -23.28 19.44
C TYR A 43 9.92 -24.39 19.60
N GLU A 44 9.49 -25.64 19.41
CA GLU A 44 10.40 -26.80 19.50
C GLU A 44 11.40 -26.81 18.33
N GLU A 45 10.93 -26.44 17.15
CA GLU A 45 11.75 -26.34 15.94
C GLU A 45 12.53 -25.02 15.90
N GLU A 46 13.70 -24.98 15.23
CA GLU A 46 14.51 -23.74 15.14
C GLU A 46 13.89 -22.67 14.24
N GLU A 47 12.90 -23.05 13.45
CA GLU A 47 12.21 -22.23 12.45
C GLU A 47 10.71 -22.32 12.67
N PHE A 48 10.02 -21.22 12.40
CA PHE A 48 8.56 -21.17 12.48
C PHE A 48 7.97 -20.38 11.32
N ASP A 49 6.99 -20.99 10.65
CA ASP A 49 6.29 -20.41 9.51
C ASP A 49 5.11 -19.56 9.96
N PHE A 50 5.08 -18.32 9.47
CA PHE A 50 3.95 -17.42 9.59
C PHE A 50 3.31 -17.19 8.22
N GLY A 51 1.99 -17.35 8.15
CA GLY A 51 1.20 -16.91 7.01
C GLY A 51 0.95 -15.40 7.06
N VAL A 52 0.87 -14.78 5.90
CA VAL A 52 0.66 -13.35 5.71
C VAL A 52 -0.52 -13.14 4.76
N ALA A 53 -1.44 -12.25 5.13
CA ALA A 53 -2.54 -11.83 4.26
C ALA A 53 -2.63 -10.31 4.23
N LEU A 54 -2.91 -9.75 3.04
CA LEU A 54 -3.25 -8.35 2.86
C LEU A 54 -4.67 -8.24 2.33
N ASP A 55 -5.48 -7.39 2.96
CA ASP A 55 -6.80 -6.99 2.47
C ASP A 55 -6.87 -5.47 2.34
N GLY A 56 -7.01 -4.99 1.11
CA GLY A 56 -7.07 -3.57 0.79
C GLY A 56 -8.45 -3.10 0.32
N ALA A 57 -9.46 -3.98 0.34
CA ALA A 57 -10.75 -3.66 -0.23
C ALA A 57 -11.43 -2.47 0.50
N PRO A 58 -12.17 -1.61 -0.22
CA PRO A 58 -12.38 -1.61 -1.68
C PRO A 58 -11.29 -0.83 -2.46
N HIS A 59 -10.34 -0.20 -1.77
CA HIS A 59 -9.45 0.82 -2.35
C HIS A 59 -8.18 0.26 -2.99
N PHE A 60 -7.79 -0.96 -2.61
CA PHE A 60 -6.64 -1.65 -3.17
C PHE A 60 -6.98 -3.10 -3.49
N VAL A 61 -6.40 -3.59 -4.58
CA VAL A 61 -6.35 -5.01 -4.91
C VAL A 61 -4.96 -5.53 -4.49
N CYS A 62 -4.93 -6.55 -3.65
CA CYS A 62 -3.69 -7.13 -3.12
C CYS A 62 -3.51 -8.55 -3.67
N GLU A 63 -2.38 -8.79 -4.34
CA GLU A 63 -2.06 -10.08 -4.96
C GLU A 63 -0.69 -10.55 -4.49
N ALA A 64 -0.59 -11.77 -3.98
CA ALA A 64 0.69 -12.34 -3.56
C ALA A 64 1.53 -12.72 -4.80
N LEU A 65 2.83 -12.38 -4.78
CA LEU A 65 3.77 -12.75 -5.86
C LEU A 65 4.31 -14.18 -5.73
N SER A 66 4.22 -14.75 -4.53
CA SER A 66 4.64 -16.10 -4.18
C SER A 66 3.79 -16.60 -3.02
N GLU A 67 4.10 -17.78 -2.47
CA GLU A 67 3.52 -18.21 -1.20
C GLU A 67 3.67 -17.08 -0.16
N PRO A 68 2.57 -16.56 0.41
CA PRO A 68 2.61 -15.39 1.27
C PRO A 68 2.95 -15.80 2.70
N SER A 69 4.17 -16.28 2.90
CA SER A 69 4.67 -16.72 4.20
C SER A 69 6.03 -16.11 4.52
N VAL A 70 6.31 -15.94 5.80
CA VAL A 70 7.62 -15.56 6.33
C VAL A 70 8.08 -16.64 7.29
N VAL A 71 9.26 -17.19 7.05
CA VAL A 71 9.91 -18.14 7.95
C VAL A 71 10.80 -17.36 8.90
N LEU A 72 10.51 -17.44 10.20
CA LEU A 72 11.32 -16.82 11.25
C LEU A 72 12.24 -17.87 11.87
N HIS A 73 13.51 -17.51 12.08
CA HIS A 73 14.49 -18.36 12.73
C HIS A 73 14.74 -17.92 14.17
N ARG A 74 15.04 -18.87 15.07
CA ARG A 74 15.34 -18.63 16.49
C ARG A 74 16.47 -17.63 16.81
N PHE A 75 17.27 -17.25 15.82
CA PHE A 75 18.36 -16.28 15.98
C PHE A 75 17.96 -14.87 15.54
N GLY A 76 16.67 -14.62 15.31
CA GLY A 76 16.11 -13.28 15.09
C GLY A 76 16.06 -12.82 13.62
N GLY A 77 16.37 -13.70 12.67
CA GLY A 77 16.31 -13.39 11.22
C GLY A 77 15.21 -14.17 10.50
N THR A 78 14.87 -13.72 9.30
CA THR A 78 13.92 -14.41 8.41
C THR A 78 14.60 -14.89 7.14
N TYR A 79 13.98 -15.83 6.43
CA TYR A 79 14.42 -16.24 5.09
C TYR A 79 13.96 -15.32 3.96
N GLY A 80 13.48 -14.13 4.32
CA GLY A 80 13.08 -13.08 3.42
C GLY A 80 11.59 -12.75 3.53
N PRO A 81 11.21 -11.61 2.94
CA PRO A 81 9.86 -11.08 3.08
C PRO A 81 8.87 -11.80 2.16
N ALA A 82 7.63 -11.90 2.64
CA ALA A 82 6.47 -12.12 1.77
C ALA A 82 6.27 -10.89 0.87
N ARG A 83 5.90 -11.11 -0.40
CA ARG A 83 5.80 -10.05 -1.41
C ARG A 83 4.43 -10.04 -2.06
N PHE A 84 3.90 -8.83 -2.22
CA PHE A 84 2.60 -8.58 -2.81
C PHE A 84 2.70 -7.47 -3.85
N VAL A 85 1.92 -7.57 -4.92
CA VAL A 85 1.55 -6.43 -5.76
C VAL A 85 0.28 -5.85 -5.20
N VAL A 86 0.30 -4.56 -4.89
CA VAL A 86 -0.86 -3.83 -4.40
C VAL A 86 -1.19 -2.72 -5.37
N THR A 87 -2.36 -2.82 -5.98
CA THR A 87 -2.84 -1.88 -7.00
C THR A 87 -3.88 -0.96 -6.40
N ALA A 88 -3.64 0.35 -6.48
CA ALA A 88 -4.57 1.37 -6.00
C ALA A 88 -5.74 1.55 -6.98
N ASP A 89 -6.94 1.78 -6.44
CA ASP A 89 -8.08 2.23 -7.22
C ASP A 89 -7.79 3.60 -7.87
N ARG A 90 -8.63 3.98 -8.83
CA ARG A 90 -8.55 5.26 -9.53
C ARG A 90 -9.19 6.41 -8.75
N THR A 91 -9.92 6.13 -7.68
CA THR A 91 -10.58 7.15 -6.85
C THR A 91 -9.61 7.72 -5.82
N PRO A 92 -9.23 9.01 -5.89
CA PRO A 92 -8.39 9.63 -4.87
C PRO A 92 -9.08 9.71 -3.51
N GLY A 93 -8.32 9.61 -2.45
CA GLY A 93 -8.82 9.65 -1.08
C GLY A 93 -8.03 8.78 -0.12
N PRO A 94 -8.42 8.75 1.17
CA PRO A 94 -7.82 7.82 2.12
C PRO A 94 -8.15 6.37 1.74
N GLY A 95 -7.19 5.49 1.95
CA GLY A 95 -7.35 4.04 1.80
C GLY A 95 -6.55 3.31 2.87
N THR A 96 -6.96 2.08 3.17
CA THR A 96 -6.34 1.27 4.21
C THR A 96 -6.03 -0.10 3.63
N ILE A 97 -4.85 -0.62 3.96
CA ILE A 97 -4.49 -2.02 3.76
C ILE A 97 -4.43 -2.67 5.14
N TRP A 98 -5.14 -3.77 5.34
CA TRP A 98 -5.10 -4.58 6.55
C TRP A 98 -4.09 -5.71 6.35
N LEU A 99 -3.10 -5.77 7.24
CA LEU A 99 -2.17 -6.89 7.33
C LEU A 99 -2.67 -7.84 8.42
N THR A 100 -2.78 -9.13 8.09
CA THR A 100 -2.98 -10.21 9.07
C THR A 100 -1.83 -11.19 9.01
N ILE A 101 -1.27 -11.51 10.18
CA ILE A 101 -0.26 -12.55 10.36
C ILE A 101 -0.91 -13.72 11.08
N THR A 102 -0.77 -14.91 10.52
CA THR A 102 -1.27 -16.16 11.11
C THR A 102 -0.12 -17.08 11.46
N ASN A 103 -0.24 -17.84 12.53
CA ASN A 103 0.70 -18.94 12.79
C ASN A 103 0.46 -20.12 11.82
N ARG A 104 1.34 -21.14 11.86
CA ARG A 104 1.23 -22.35 11.02
C ARG A 104 -0.07 -23.15 11.15
N TRP A 105 -0.88 -22.90 12.19
CA TRP A 105 -2.19 -23.51 12.38
C TRP A 105 -3.35 -22.64 11.82
N GLY A 106 -3.03 -21.53 11.16
CA GLY A 106 -4.00 -20.61 10.56
C GLY A 106 -4.66 -19.65 11.56
N VAL A 107 -4.18 -19.59 12.81
CA VAL A 107 -4.73 -18.68 13.82
C VAL A 107 -4.09 -17.29 13.67
N PRO A 108 -4.89 -16.21 13.51
CA PRO A 108 -4.36 -14.84 13.51
C PRO A 108 -3.68 -14.51 14.83
N VAL A 109 -2.39 -14.15 14.77
CA VAL A 109 -1.59 -13.73 15.92
C VAL A 109 -1.38 -12.22 15.94
N ARG A 110 -1.51 -11.54 14.79
CA ARG A 110 -1.45 -10.09 14.71
C ARG A 110 -2.25 -9.55 13.53
N THR A 111 -2.91 -8.41 13.75
CA THR A 111 -3.54 -7.62 12.69
C THR A 111 -3.08 -6.18 12.82
N VAL A 112 -2.66 -5.56 11.71
CA VAL A 112 -2.13 -4.20 11.67
C VAL A 112 -2.81 -3.41 10.57
N GLU A 113 -3.20 -2.17 10.90
CA GLU A 113 -3.66 -1.21 9.92
C GLU A 113 -2.47 -0.54 9.22
N LEU A 114 -2.49 -0.49 7.89
CA LEU A 114 -1.49 0.18 7.07
C LEU A 114 -2.16 1.32 6.28
N PRO A 115 -2.25 2.53 6.85
CA PRO A 115 -2.87 3.66 6.17
C PRO A 115 -2.08 4.07 4.92
N SER A 116 -2.82 4.44 3.87
CA SER A 116 -2.31 5.01 2.63
C SER A 116 -3.25 6.11 2.12
N GLU A 117 -2.72 7.04 1.35
CA GLU A 117 -3.50 8.06 0.64
C GLU A 117 -3.39 7.82 -0.87
N ILE A 118 -4.51 7.71 -1.57
CA ILE A 118 -4.55 7.66 -3.03
C ILE A 118 -4.61 9.10 -3.56
N VAL A 119 -3.60 9.49 -4.34
CA VAL A 119 -3.47 10.83 -4.91
C VAL A 119 -3.64 10.80 -6.42
N VAL A 120 -4.12 11.90 -7.00
CA VAL A 120 -4.17 12.08 -8.45
C VAL A 120 -2.76 12.10 -9.00
N GLU A 121 -2.56 11.60 -10.22
CA GLU A 121 -1.33 11.79 -10.97
C GLU A 121 -1.05 13.29 -11.12
N THR A 122 -0.09 13.79 -10.36
CA THR A 122 0.54 15.06 -10.67
C THR A 122 1.54 14.80 -11.79
N VAL A 123 1.12 15.03 -13.04
CA VAL A 123 2.09 15.35 -14.08
C VAL A 123 2.80 16.61 -13.59
N PRO A 124 4.09 16.58 -13.22
CA PRO A 124 4.78 17.83 -12.97
C PRO A 124 4.71 18.61 -14.28
N ALA A 125 4.13 19.81 -14.25
CA ALA A 125 4.34 20.77 -15.31
C ALA A 125 5.86 20.99 -15.37
N GLY A 126 6.52 20.29 -16.30
CA GLY A 126 7.96 20.40 -16.46
C GLY A 126 8.33 21.87 -16.71
N PRO A 127 9.51 22.33 -16.26
CA PRO A 127 9.98 23.66 -16.61
C PRO A 127 10.08 23.74 -18.14
N GLY A 128 9.12 24.40 -18.77
CA GLY A 128 9.02 24.50 -20.23
C GLY A 128 7.61 24.56 -20.82
N GLN A 129 6.54 24.36 -20.05
CA GLN A 129 5.18 24.55 -20.60
C GLN A 129 4.84 26.03 -20.70
N ILE A 130 5.17 26.64 -21.84
CA ILE A 130 4.62 27.93 -22.24
C ILE A 130 3.12 27.71 -22.48
N VAL A 131 2.30 28.15 -21.53
CA VAL A 131 0.87 28.36 -21.76
C VAL A 131 0.76 29.54 -22.71
N VAL A 132 0.59 29.26 -24.01
CA VAL A 132 0.14 30.29 -24.95
C VAL A 132 -1.32 30.62 -24.61
N PRO A 133 -1.65 31.86 -24.22
CA PRO A 133 -3.05 32.23 -24.08
C PRO A 133 -3.70 32.12 -25.46
N SER A 134 -4.76 31.30 -25.54
CA SER A 134 -5.57 31.17 -26.73
C SER A 134 -6.21 32.53 -27.01
N ALA A 135 -5.60 33.29 -27.92
CA ALA A 135 -6.12 34.57 -28.40
C ALA A 135 -7.28 34.32 -29.38
N ASN A 136 -8.37 33.76 -28.87
CA ASN A 136 -9.68 33.83 -29.53
C ASN A 136 -10.66 34.57 -28.61
N GLY A 137 -10.28 35.80 -28.28
CA GLY A 137 -11.21 36.85 -27.90
C GLY A 137 -11.59 37.65 -29.13
N ARG A 138 -12.73 37.32 -29.75
CA ARG A 138 -13.54 38.33 -30.46
C ARG A 138 -15.01 38.11 -30.13
N PRO A 139 -15.59 38.92 -29.23
CA PRO A 139 -17.04 39.05 -29.19
C PRO A 139 -17.48 39.84 -30.43
N ALA A 140 -18.29 39.24 -31.29
CA ALA A 140 -19.04 40.01 -32.28
C ALA A 140 -20.25 40.61 -31.55
N ALA A 141 -20.14 41.89 -31.20
CA ALA A 141 -21.23 42.67 -30.65
C ALA A 141 -22.33 42.89 -31.69
N LEU A 142 -23.58 42.72 -31.26
CA LEU A 142 -24.76 43.23 -31.93
C LEU A 142 -24.94 44.73 -31.63
N SER A 143 -25.41 45.44 -32.65
CA SER A 143 -26.28 46.62 -32.63
C SER A 143 -25.66 48.01 -32.88
N GLY A 144 -26.27 48.72 -33.84
CA GLY A 144 -26.05 50.15 -34.11
C GLY A 144 -26.66 50.59 -35.44
N ALA A 145 -27.92 51.02 -35.43
CA ALA A 145 -28.69 51.53 -36.57
C ALA A 145 -28.28 52.96 -37.01
N THR A 146 -28.56 53.35 -38.27
CA THR A 146 -29.33 54.56 -38.70
C THR A 146 -29.23 54.82 -40.23
N ARG A 147 -30.38 55.24 -40.83
CA ARG A 147 -30.76 55.60 -42.23
C ARG A 147 -30.04 56.88 -42.79
N PRO A 148 -30.45 57.58 -43.91
CA PRO A 148 -31.32 57.32 -45.11
C PRO A 148 -30.73 57.80 -46.48
N GLY A 149 -31.49 57.64 -47.59
CA GLY A 149 -31.44 58.45 -48.85
C GLY A 149 -30.56 57.85 -49.96
N THR A 150 -30.96 57.73 -51.23
CA THR A 150 -31.91 58.50 -52.07
C THR A 150 -32.48 57.59 -53.14
#